data_AF-A0A6C0GZZ2-F1
#
_entry.id   AF-A0A6C0GZZ2-F1
#
_cell.length_a   1.000
_cell.length_b   1.000
_cell.length_c   1.000
_cell.angle_alpha   90.00
_cell.angle_beta   90.00
_cell.angle_gamma   90.00
#
_symmetry.space_group_name_H-M   'P 1'
#
loop_
_entity.id
_entity.type
_entity.pdbx_description
1 polymer ?
#
loop_
_entity_poly.entity_id
_entity_poly.type
_entity_poly.pdbx_seq_one_letter_code
_entity_poly.pdbx_strand_id
1 'polypeptide(L)'
;MNQNIIFESYNDYLKLNLSLYDKTWIYDIIDHKAEQEDIIYEDDEIIIIPDYKWDGNKKNLHILGIFKDKNLYSIRELDCTHISLLENSIINGKKIIKEKYGINNLIIYFHYRPSVWQLHIHYMNIETENTESISLPRAHLINTIIQNLKNDSNFYKNANLEV
;
A
#
# COMPACT_ATOMS: atom_id res chain seq x y z
N MET A 1 -27.46 4.15 12.17
CA MET A 1 -27.28 4.71 10.81
C MET A 1 -27.04 3.54 9.88
N ASN A 2 -27.93 3.27 8.93
CA ASN A 2 -27.67 2.29 7.87
C ASN A 2 -26.62 2.89 6.94
N GLN A 3 -25.35 2.58 7.18
CA GLN A 3 -24.35 2.70 6.13
C GLN A 3 -24.62 1.53 5.19
N ASN A 4 -25.22 1.81 4.04
CA ASN A 4 -25.37 0.80 2.99
C ASN A 4 -23.95 0.42 2.56
N ILE A 5 -23.62 -0.86 2.66
CA ILE A 5 -22.38 -1.41 2.12
C ILE A 5 -22.36 -1.14 0.63
N ILE A 6 -21.34 -0.41 0.15
CA ILE A 6 -21.18 -0.10 -1.28
C ILE A 6 -20.14 -1.05 -1.84
N PHE A 7 -20.52 -1.76 -2.91
CA PHE A 7 -19.60 -2.56 -3.69
C PHE A 7 -19.31 -1.85 -5.01
N GLU A 8 -18.03 -1.61 -5.27
CA GLU A 8 -17.55 -0.99 -6.50
C GLU A 8 -17.08 -2.06 -7.48
N SER A 9 -17.68 -2.10 -8.67
CA SER A 9 -17.19 -2.93 -9.77
C SER A 9 -15.97 -2.30 -10.45
N TYR A 10 -15.25 -3.05 -11.26
CA TYR A 10 -14.16 -2.47 -12.06
C TYR A 10 -14.67 -1.44 -13.08
N ASN A 11 -15.88 -1.61 -13.60
CA ASN A 11 -16.50 -0.58 -14.46
C ASN A 11 -16.81 0.71 -13.71
N ASP A 12 -17.10 0.64 -12.41
CA ASP A 12 -17.30 1.84 -11.58
C ASP A 12 -15.96 2.49 -11.23
N TYR A 13 -14.93 1.67 -10.95
CA TYR A 13 -13.55 2.13 -10.81
C TYR A 13 -13.07 2.91 -12.04
N LEU A 14 -13.31 2.40 -13.26
CA LEU A 14 -12.92 3.06 -14.51
C LEU A 14 -13.64 4.40 -14.76
N LYS A 15 -14.76 4.66 -14.09
CA LYS A 15 -15.46 5.96 -14.17
C LYS A 15 -14.86 7.01 -13.23
N LEU A 16 -13.94 6.63 -12.34
CA LEU A 16 -13.27 7.58 -11.46
C LEU A 16 -12.34 8.48 -12.26
N ASN A 17 -12.48 9.78 -12.06
CA ASN A 17 -11.56 10.74 -12.66
C ASN A 17 -10.31 10.89 -11.77
N LEU A 18 -9.37 9.96 -11.89
CA LEU A 18 -8.14 9.93 -11.09
C LEU A 18 -7.25 11.17 -11.26
N SER A 19 -7.47 11.96 -12.32
CA SER A 19 -6.76 13.23 -12.54
C SER A 19 -7.16 14.33 -11.55
N LEU A 20 -8.33 14.23 -10.92
CA LEU A 20 -8.80 15.20 -9.92
C LEU A 20 -8.15 15.02 -8.55
N TYR A 21 -7.49 13.89 -8.32
CA TYR A 21 -6.82 13.60 -7.04
C TYR A 21 -5.38 14.12 -7.08
N ASP A 22 -5.03 14.90 -6.06
CA ASP A 22 -3.67 15.36 -5.86
C ASP A 22 -2.74 14.19 -5.54
N LYS A 23 -1.68 14.08 -6.34
CA LYS A 23 -0.62 13.07 -6.23
C LYS A 23 0.75 13.75 -6.13
N THR A 24 0.78 15.07 -5.99
CA THR A 24 2.00 15.87 -6.11
C THR A 24 3.02 15.45 -5.06
N TRP A 25 2.61 15.34 -3.78
CA TRP A 25 3.54 14.98 -2.71
C TRP A 25 4.21 13.61 -2.94
N ILE A 26 3.45 12.59 -3.35
CA ILE A 26 4.02 11.25 -3.53
C ILE A 26 4.88 11.18 -4.80
N TYR A 27 4.54 11.95 -5.83
CA TYR A 27 5.37 12.09 -7.03
C TYR A 27 6.64 12.89 -6.77
N ASP A 28 6.60 13.87 -5.87
CA ASP A 28 7.79 14.60 -5.45
C ASP A 28 8.77 13.70 -4.69
N ILE A 29 8.29 12.72 -3.92
CA ILE A 29 9.14 11.66 -3.34
C ILE A 29 9.75 10.79 -4.46
N ILE A 30 8.93 10.27 -5.38
CA ILE A 30 9.39 9.42 -6.49
C ILE A 30 10.40 10.14 -7.40
N ASP A 31 10.21 11.45 -7.63
CA ASP A 31 11.07 12.26 -8.49
C ASP A 31 12.27 12.88 -7.73
N HIS A 32 12.48 12.53 -6.45
CA HIS A 32 13.50 13.11 -5.58
C HIS A 32 13.47 14.64 -5.52
N LYS A 33 12.27 15.22 -5.38
CA LYS A 33 12.04 16.65 -5.14
C LYS A 33 11.74 16.95 -3.67
N ALA A 34 11.36 15.96 -2.87
CA ALA A 34 11.07 16.10 -1.43
C ALA A 34 11.38 14.81 -0.63
N GLU A 35 11.57 14.98 0.68
CA GLU A 35 11.71 13.92 1.71
C GLU A 35 12.83 12.88 1.46
N GLN A 36 13.85 13.25 0.69
CA GLN A 36 14.95 12.35 0.32
C GLN A 36 15.77 11.91 1.54
N GLU A 37 15.86 12.77 2.56
CA GLU A 37 16.54 12.51 3.83
C GLU A 37 15.88 11.45 4.70
N ASP A 38 14.57 11.22 4.51
CA ASP A 38 13.77 10.29 5.31
C ASP A 38 13.70 8.89 4.67
N ILE A 39 14.08 8.76 3.40
CA ILE A 39 14.14 7.47 2.68
C ILE A 39 15.05 6.50 3.44
N ILE A 40 14.48 5.35 3.83
CA ILE A 40 15.21 4.32 4.58
C ILE A 40 15.75 3.21 3.68
N TYR A 41 15.19 3.08 2.48
CA TYR A 41 15.64 2.17 1.44
C TYR A 41 15.02 2.57 0.11
N GLU A 42 15.74 2.28 -0.97
CA GLU A 42 15.27 2.49 -2.32
C GLU A 42 15.96 1.53 -3.28
N ASP A 43 15.19 0.98 -4.22
CA ASP A 43 15.68 0.25 -5.39
C ASP A 43 14.97 0.75 -6.67
N ASP A 44 15.11 0.06 -7.79
CA ASP A 44 14.49 0.46 -9.07
C ASP A 44 12.95 0.39 -9.05
N GLU A 45 12.34 -0.34 -8.12
CA GLU A 45 10.90 -0.63 -8.06
C GLU A 45 10.18 0.12 -6.94
N ILE A 46 10.81 0.31 -5.78
CA ILE A 46 10.16 0.81 -4.56
C ILE A 46 11.03 1.78 -3.74
N ILE A 47 10.38 2.78 -3.15
CA ILE A 47 10.93 3.65 -2.09
C ILE A 47 10.30 3.27 -0.77
N ILE A 48 11.09 3.01 0.27
CA ILE A 48 10.58 2.76 1.63
C ILE A 48 10.91 3.96 2.51
N ILE A 49 9.90 4.51 3.16
CA ILE A 49 9.96 5.77 3.93
C ILE A 49 9.01 5.69 5.13
N PRO A 50 9.33 6.32 6.28
CA PRO A 50 8.39 6.37 7.39
C PRO A 50 7.13 7.16 7.03
N ASP A 51 5.97 6.74 7.53
CA ASP A 51 4.73 7.51 7.33
C ASP A 51 4.82 8.85 8.08
N TYR A 52 4.44 9.96 7.43
CA TYR A 52 4.50 11.30 8.02
C TYR A 52 3.67 11.45 9.32
N LYS A 53 2.69 10.57 9.55
CA LYS A 53 1.88 10.52 10.78
C LYS A 53 2.55 9.75 11.91
N TRP A 54 3.64 9.03 11.64
CA TRP A 54 4.35 8.27 12.66
C TRP A 54 5.17 9.20 13.57
N ASP A 55 4.98 9.03 14.88
CA ASP A 55 5.63 9.84 15.93
C ASP A 55 7.04 9.36 16.32
N GLY A 56 7.58 8.37 15.61
CA GLY A 56 8.85 7.72 15.94
C GLY A 56 8.75 6.66 17.05
N ASN A 57 7.58 6.48 17.66
CA ASN A 57 7.36 5.44 18.66
C ASN A 57 7.29 4.07 17.98
N LYS A 58 8.26 3.20 18.25
CA LYS A 58 8.34 1.86 17.65
C LYS A 58 7.10 0.99 17.88
N LYS A 59 6.33 1.20 18.96
CA LYS A 59 5.06 0.51 19.19
C LYS A 59 4.03 0.85 18.11
N ASN A 60 4.06 2.08 17.61
CA ASN A 60 3.17 2.59 16.58
C ASN A 60 3.88 2.72 15.23
N LEU A 61 4.95 1.94 15.00
CA LEU A 61 5.70 1.99 13.75
C LEU A 61 4.77 1.83 12.55
N HIS A 62 4.86 2.82 11.66
CA HIS A 62 4.13 2.85 10.40
C HIS A 62 5.08 3.34 9.31
N ILE A 63 5.36 2.46 8.36
CA ILE A 63 6.27 2.69 7.24
C ILE A 63 5.49 2.47 5.94
N LEU A 64 5.78 3.27 4.92
CA LEU A 64 5.24 3.16 3.58
C LEU A 64 6.29 2.56 2.65
N GLY A 65 5.86 1.69 1.74
CA GLY A 65 6.59 1.34 0.53
C GLY A 65 5.85 1.91 -0.67
N ILE A 66 6.45 2.86 -1.38
CA ILE A 66 5.89 3.57 -2.52
C ILE A 66 6.44 2.93 -3.79
N PHE A 67 5.57 2.30 -4.58
CA PHE A 67 5.98 1.72 -5.87
C PHE A 67 6.23 2.86 -6.86
N LYS A 68 7.33 2.78 -7.60
CA LYS A 68 7.79 3.86 -8.50
C LYS A 68 7.03 3.92 -9.83
N ASP A 69 6.42 2.80 -10.26
CA ASP A 69 5.61 2.77 -11.48
C ASP A 69 4.34 3.63 -11.29
N LYS A 70 4.31 4.78 -11.97
CA LYS A 70 3.20 5.75 -11.93
C LYS A 70 1.94 5.26 -12.67
N ASN A 71 2.00 4.09 -13.32
CA ASN A 71 0.83 3.42 -13.88
C ASN A 71 0.11 2.52 -12.87
N LEU A 72 0.72 2.24 -11.71
CA LEU A 72 0.11 1.50 -10.62
C LEU A 72 -0.57 2.47 -9.65
N TYR A 73 -1.90 2.60 -9.74
CA TYR A 73 -2.65 3.53 -8.90
C TYR A 73 -3.14 2.90 -7.59
N SER A 74 -3.49 1.62 -7.64
CA SER A 74 -4.11 0.87 -6.55
C SER A 74 -3.97 -0.63 -6.78
N ILE A 75 -4.60 -1.44 -5.91
CA ILE A 75 -4.66 -2.89 -6.10
C ILE A 75 -5.44 -3.32 -7.36
N ARG A 76 -6.19 -2.42 -8.02
CA ARG A 76 -6.92 -2.69 -9.28
C ARG A 76 -6.00 -2.91 -10.48
N GLU A 77 -4.78 -2.38 -10.43
CA GLU A 77 -3.78 -2.53 -11.48
C GLU A 77 -2.98 -3.84 -11.34
N LEU A 78 -3.06 -4.50 -10.18
CA LEU A 78 -2.30 -5.71 -9.91
C LEU A 78 -2.86 -6.92 -10.67
N ASP A 79 -1.94 -7.70 -11.22
CA ASP A 79 -2.17 -8.99 -11.86
C ASP A 79 -1.05 -9.99 -11.51
N CYS A 80 -1.00 -11.16 -12.16
CA CYS A 80 0.00 -12.17 -11.86
C CYS A 80 1.46 -11.75 -12.15
N THR A 81 1.69 -10.77 -13.03
CA THR A 81 3.06 -10.32 -13.34
C THR A 81 3.69 -9.55 -12.17
N HIS A 82 2.86 -9.05 -11.26
CA HIS A 82 3.28 -8.29 -10.09
C HIS A 82 3.60 -9.17 -8.87
N ILE A 83 3.38 -10.49 -8.94
CA ILE A 83 3.54 -11.38 -7.77
C ILE A 83 4.98 -11.33 -7.22
N SER A 84 5.99 -11.40 -8.08
CA SER A 84 7.40 -11.36 -7.64
C SER A 84 7.75 -10.04 -6.96
N LEU A 85 7.28 -8.91 -7.50
CA LEU A 85 7.43 -7.59 -6.91
C LEU A 85 6.80 -7.51 -5.49
N LEU A 86 5.59 -8.04 -5.33
CA LEU A 86 4.88 -8.07 -4.04
C LEU A 86 5.59 -8.98 -3.03
N GLU A 87 6.05 -10.17 -3.44
CA GLU A 87 6.79 -11.09 -2.58
C GLU A 87 8.13 -10.48 -2.13
N ASN A 88 8.85 -9.83 -3.05
CA ASN A 88 10.09 -9.10 -2.75
C ASN A 88 9.83 -7.96 -1.76
N SER A 89 8.73 -7.21 -1.93
CA SER A 89 8.34 -6.12 -1.02
C SER A 89 8.08 -6.62 0.42
N ILE A 90 7.56 -7.84 0.60
CA ILE A 90 7.43 -8.45 1.93
C ILE A 90 8.81 -8.77 2.52
N ILE A 91 9.67 -9.44 1.75
CA ILE A 91 10.97 -9.93 2.20
C ILE A 91 11.88 -8.74 2.54
N ASN A 92 12.05 -7.84 1.59
CA ASN A 92 12.94 -6.68 1.72
C ASN A 92 12.41 -5.72 2.79
N GLY A 93 11.11 -5.38 2.76
CA GLY A 93 10.51 -4.50 3.76
C GLY A 93 10.68 -5.01 5.20
N LYS A 94 10.42 -6.31 5.44
CA LYS A 94 10.67 -6.93 6.76
C LYS A 94 12.14 -6.86 7.17
N LYS A 95 13.06 -7.14 6.26
CA LYS A 95 14.50 -7.10 6.53
C LYS A 95 14.93 -5.69 6.93
N ILE A 96 14.58 -4.69 6.13
CA ILE A 96 14.96 -3.29 6.33
C ILE A 96 14.39 -2.75 7.65
N ILE A 97 13.10 -3.00 7.91
CA ILE A 97 12.44 -2.53 9.13
C ILE A 97 13.04 -3.21 10.37
N LYS A 98 13.37 -4.50 10.28
CA LYS A 98 14.09 -5.21 11.35
C LYS A 98 15.45 -4.61 11.62
N GLU A 99 16.24 -4.38 10.58
CA GLU A 99 17.61 -3.84 10.70
C GLU A 99 17.61 -2.42 11.27
N LYS A 100 16.69 -1.56 10.81
CA LYS A 100 16.64 -0.14 11.23
C LYS A 100 15.94 0.08 12.57
N TYR A 101 14.86 -0.66 12.85
CA TYR A 101 14.00 -0.40 14.01
C TYR A 101 13.94 -1.55 15.03
N GLY A 102 14.41 -2.75 14.68
CA GLY A 102 14.34 -3.92 15.55
C GLY A 102 12.95 -4.56 15.62
N ILE A 103 12.05 -4.23 14.68
CA ILE A 103 10.67 -4.74 14.64
C ILE A 103 10.55 -5.86 13.60
N ASN A 104 10.03 -7.02 14.02
CA ASN A 104 9.87 -8.20 13.16
C ASN A 104 8.41 -8.51 12.81
N ASN A 105 7.49 -8.20 13.72
CA ASN A 105 6.10 -8.58 13.61
C ASN A 105 5.32 -7.44 12.96
N LEU A 106 5.09 -7.56 11.66
CA LEU A 106 4.46 -6.52 10.85
C LEU A 106 3.12 -7.03 10.27
N ILE A 107 2.11 -6.17 10.33
CA ILE A 107 0.91 -6.24 9.50
C ILE A 107 1.25 -5.51 8.20
N ILE A 108 1.13 -6.21 7.08
CA ILE A 108 1.51 -5.70 5.76
C ILE A 108 0.29 -5.73 4.83
N TYR A 109 -0.09 -4.58 4.30
CA TYR A 109 -1.37 -4.41 3.62
C TYR A 109 -1.38 -3.22 2.66
N PHE A 110 -2.42 -3.16 1.84
CA PHE A 110 -2.75 -2.04 0.96
C PHE A 110 -4.11 -1.46 1.36
N HIS A 111 -4.37 -0.20 1.03
CA HIS A 111 -5.70 0.38 1.14
C HIS A 111 -6.48 0.26 -0.17
N TYR A 112 -7.78 0.03 -0.06
CA TYR A 112 -8.75 0.28 -1.12
C TYR A 112 -10.06 0.89 -0.56
N ARG A 113 -10.49 2.09 -0.97
CA ARG A 113 -9.74 3.05 -1.80
C ARG A 113 -8.50 3.59 -1.07
N PRO A 114 -7.39 3.84 -1.78
CA PRO A 114 -6.20 4.40 -1.17
C PRO A 114 -6.41 5.88 -0.79
N SER A 115 -5.61 6.39 0.14
CA SER A 115 -5.62 7.84 0.45
C SER A 115 -5.10 8.68 -0.72
N VAL A 116 -4.22 8.09 -1.54
CA VAL A 116 -3.61 8.69 -2.72
C VAL A 116 -3.51 7.63 -3.80
N TRP A 117 -3.92 7.96 -5.02
CA TRP A 117 -3.94 7.04 -6.16
C TRP A 117 -2.54 6.86 -6.78
N GLN A 118 -1.66 6.26 -6.00
CA GLN A 118 -0.37 5.71 -6.37
C GLN A 118 -0.21 4.47 -5.50
N LEU A 119 0.11 3.33 -6.07
CA LEU A 119 0.21 2.08 -5.31
C LEU A 119 1.27 2.25 -4.21
N HIS A 120 0.87 2.00 -2.97
CA HIS A 120 1.76 1.98 -1.82
C HIS A 120 1.33 0.91 -0.83
N ILE A 121 2.33 0.23 -0.26
CA ILE A 121 2.17 -0.81 0.75
C ILE A 121 2.43 -0.20 2.13
N HIS A 122 1.65 -0.59 3.12
CA HIS A 122 1.85 -0.21 4.52
C HIS A 122 2.51 -1.35 5.28
N TYR A 123 3.50 -1.01 6.11
CA TYR A 123 4.08 -1.88 7.11
C TYR A 123 3.80 -1.28 8.49
N MET A 124 3.02 -1.99 9.30
CA MET A 124 2.63 -1.53 10.62
C MET A 124 3.04 -2.54 11.68
N ASN A 125 3.55 -2.09 12.83
CA ASN A 125 3.82 -3.01 13.94
C ASN A 125 2.52 -3.66 14.42
N ILE A 126 2.51 -4.99 14.59
CA ILE A 126 1.33 -5.72 15.07
C ILE A 126 0.90 -5.30 16.49
N GLU A 127 1.82 -4.76 17.27
CA GLU A 127 1.59 -4.34 18.66
C GLU A 127 1.01 -2.93 18.77
N THR A 128 0.76 -2.24 17.64
CA THR A 128 0.24 -0.87 17.70
C THR A 128 -1.18 -0.83 18.24
N GLU A 129 -1.46 0.22 19.01
CA GLU A 129 -2.81 0.56 19.45
C GLU A 129 -3.55 1.43 18.40
N ASN A 130 -2.81 2.01 17.44
CA ASN A 130 -3.40 2.79 16.35
C ASN A 130 -3.88 1.86 15.22
N THR A 131 -5.14 1.46 15.32
CA THR A 131 -5.76 0.50 14.38
C THR A 131 -6.54 1.16 13.24
N GLU A 132 -6.60 2.49 13.18
CA GLU A 132 -7.39 3.22 12.16
C GLU A 132 -6.97 2.83 10.74
N SER A 133 -5.66 2.70 10.50
CA SER A 133 -5.11 2.37 9.19
C SER A 133 -5.35 0.90 8.77
N ILE A 134 -5.66 -0.01 9.70
CA ILE A 134 -5.99 -1.42 9.37
C ILE A 134 -7.49 -1.71 9.41
N SER A 135 -8.33 -0.67 9.41
CA SER A 135 -9.78 -0.81 9.43
C SER A 135 -10.29 -1.55 8.18
N LEU A 136 -11.22 -2.48 8.41
CA LEU A 136 -11.97 -3.14 7.34
C LEU A 136 -13.20 -2.29 6.96
N PRO A 137 -13.63 -2.33 5.69
CA PRO A 137 -13.12 -3.18 4.60
C PRO A 137 -11.87 -2.65 3.90
N ARG A 138 -11.37 -1.47 4.29
CA ARG A 138 -10.35 -0.72 3.54
C ARG A 138 -8.99 -1.42 3.43
N ALA A 139 -8.55 -2.10 4.49
CA ALA A 139 -7.24 -2.75 4.52
C ALA A 139 -7.27 -4.15 3.87
N HIS A 140 -6.41 -4.36 2.88
CA HIS A 140 -6.24 -5.64 2.19
C HIS A 140 -4.85 -6.22 2.49
N LEU A 141 -4.81 -7.34 3.22
CA LEU A 141 -3.55 -8.02 3.54
C LEU A 141 -2.81 -8.46 2.28
N ILE A 142 -1.49 -8.19 2.22
CA ILE A 142 -0.68 -8.52 1.04
C ILE A 142 -0.69 -10.01 0.70
N ASN A 143 -0.67 -10.88 1.70
CA ASN A 143 -0.71 -12.32 1.47
C ASN A 143 -2.03 -12.74 0.80
N THR A 144 -3.16 -12.13 1.17
CA THR A 144 -4.45 -12.37 0.52
C THR A 144 -4.43 -11.86 -0.92
N ILE A 145 -3.86 -10.68 -1.16
CA ILE A 145 -3.67 -10.15 -2.53
C ILE A 145 -2.87 -11.11 -3.40
N ILE A 146 -1.71 -11.56 -2.91
CA ILE A 146 -0.85 -12.49 -3.66
C ILE A 146 -1.59 -13.80 -3.95
N GLN A 147 -2.31 -14.36 -2.98
CA GLN A 147 -3.08 -15.60 -3.18
C GLN A 147 -4.20 -15.42 -4.20
N ASN A 148 -4.92 -14.30 -4.14
CA ASN A 148 -5.94 -13.97 -5.13
C ASN A 148 -5.35 -13.90 -6.54
N LEU A 149 -4.21 -13.26 -6.72
CA LEU A 149 -3.50 -13.14 -8.01
C LEU A 149 -2.95 -14.47 -8.52
N LYS A 150 -2.49 -15.35 -7.62
CA LYS A 150 -2.06 -16.71 -7.97
C LYS A 150 -3.23 -17.58 -8.47
N ASN A 151 -4.42 -17.37 -7.92
CA ASN A 151 -5.62 -18.11 -8.30
C ASN A 151 -6.28 -17.56 -9.57
N ASP A 152 -6.35 -16.23 -9.70
CA ASP A 152 -6.88 -15.53 -10.87
C ASP A 152 -6.06 -14.26 -11.11
N SER A 153 -5.32 -14.23 -12.22
CA SER A 153 -4.53 -13.06 -12.62
C SER A 153 -5.37 -11.79 -12.77
N ASN A 154 -6.67 -11.91 -13.08
CA ASN A 154 -7.58 -10.78 -13.24
C ASN A 154 -8.46 -10.56 -12.01
N PHE A 155 -8.16 -11.18 -10.86
CA PHE A 155 -9.00 -11.15 -9.67
C PHE A 155 -9.45 -9.72 -9.31
N TYR A 156 -8.53 -8.76 -9.25
CA TYR A 156 -8.85 -7.38 -8.85
C TYR A 156 -9.58 -6.57 -9.91
N LYS A 157 -9.62 -7.03 -11.17
CA LYS A 157 -10.47 -6.49 -12.24
C LYS A 157 -11.85 -7.17 -12.25
N ASN A 158 -11.96 -8.40 -11.76
CA ASN A 158 -13.21 -9.16 -11.75
C ASN A 158 -14.02 -8.97 -10.45
N ALA A 159 -13.35 -8.72 -9.32
CA ALA A 159 -13.96 -8.61 -8.02
C ALA A 159 -14.71 -7.28 -7.85
N ASN A 160 -15.86 -7.32 -7.17
CA ASN A 160 -16.45 -6.12 -6.59
C ASN A 160 -15.80 -5.86 -5.23
N LEU A 161 -15.22 -4.68 -5.03
CA LEU A 161 -14.55 -4.31 -3.79
C LEU A 161 -15.46 -3.43 -2.94
N GLU A 162 -15.49 -3.67 -1.63
CA GLU A 162 -16.25 -2.85 -0.69
C GLU A 162 -15.55 -1.51 -0.49
N VAL A 163 -16.30 -0.39 -0.55
CA VAL A 163 -15.78 0.99 -0.49
C VAL A 163 -16.57 1.90 0.43
#